data_AF-A0A357IY97-F1
#
_entry.id   AF-A0A357IY97-F1
#
_cell.length_a   1.000
_cell.length_b   1.000
_cell.length_c   1.000
_cell.angle_alpha   90.00
_cell.angle_beta   90.00
_cell.angle_gamma   90.00
#
_symmetry.space_group_name_H-M   'P 1'
#
loop_
_entity.id
_entity.type
_entity.pdbx_description
1 polymer ?
#
loop_
_entity_poly.entity_id
_entity_poly.type
_entity_poly.pdbx_seq_one_letter_code
_entity_poly.pdbx_strand_id
1 'polypeptide(L)'
;MASSYHEMTDENLKEQLDQAKAELRELRFTFGIARSLQKPARVGQLKKNVARINTVLRERELGLATQKEATSKGKGKSRKK
;
A
#
# COMPACT_ATOMS: atom_id res chain seq x y z
N MET A 1 5.93 -14.01 -9.77
CA MET A 1 5.14 -12.76 -9.70
C MET A 1 5.78 -11.79 -8.71
N ALA A 2 6.75 -11.00 -9.14
CA ALA A 2 7.44 -9.99 -8.31
C ALA A 2 7.29 -8.55 -8.85
N SER A 3 6.68 -8.39 -10.03
CA SER A 3 6.78 -7.17 -10.83
C SER A 3 5.61 -6.19 -10.63
N SER A 4 4.50 -6.60 -10.02
CA SER A 4 3.24 -5.85 -10.11
C SER A 4 3.23 -4.50 -9.38
N TYR A 5 4.02 -4.33 -8.31
CA TYR A 5 4.05 -3.07 -7.55
C TYR A 5 4.87 -1.96 -8.22
N HIS A 6 5.80 -2.32 -9.11
CA HIS A 6 6.66 -1.34 -9.79
C HIS A 6 5.91 -0.58 -10.88
N GLU A 7 4.89 -1.20 -11.47
CA GLU A 7 4.06 -0.67 -12.55
C GLU A 7 2.92 0.24 -12.04
N MET A 8 2.64 0.24 -10.74
CA MET A 8 1.55 1.01 -10.13
C MET A 8 1.96 2.45 -9.85
N THR A 9 0.99 3.38 -9.90
CA THR A 9 1.18 4.78 -9.49
C THR A 9 1.42 4.89 -7.99
N ASP A 10 2.08 5.97 -7.55
CA ASP A 10 2.35 6.23 -6.13
C ASP A 10 1.07 6.28 -5.29
N GLU A 11 -0.01 6.82 -5.86
CA GLU A 11 -1.32 6.92 -5.21
C GLU A 11 -1.92 5.53 -4.95
N ASN A 12 -1.95 4.67 -5.97
CA ASN A 12 -2.46 3.30 -5.85
C ASN A 12 -1.63 2.45 -4.87
N LEU A 13 -0.31 2.67 -4.82
CA LEU A 13 0.56 2.01 -3.85
C LEU A 13 0.23 2.42 -2.41
N LYS A 14 0.01 3.71 -2.17
CA LYS A 14 -0.39 4.21 -0.85
C LYS A 14 -1.75 3.67 -0.42
N GLU A 15 -2.73 3.66 -1.32
CA GLU A 15 -4.05 3.09 -1.04
C GLU A 15 -3.98 1.61 -0.65
N GLN A 16 -3.23 0.80 -1.42
CA GLN A 16 -3.05 -0.62 -1.10
C GLN A 16 -2.30 -0.85 0.21
N LEU A 17 -1.33 0.01 0.52
CA LEU A 17 -0.62 -0.03 1.80
C LEU A 17 -1.56 0.26 2.97
N ASP A 18 -2.46 1.23 2.84
CA ASP A 18 -3.43 1.55 3.88
C ASP A 18 -4.47 0.45 4.06
N GLN A 19 -4.95 -0.14 2.97
CA GLN A 19 -5.83 -1.31 3.01
C GLN A 19 -5.15 -2.51 3.68
N ALA A 20 -3.91 -2.84 3.30
CA ALA A 20 -3.17 -3.94 3.87
C ALA A 20 -2.89 -3.75 5.38
N LYS A 21 -2.63 -2.50 5.80
CA LYS A 21 -2.48 -2.15 7.23
C LYS A 21 -3.81 -2.26 7.98
N ALA A 22 -4.92 -1.83 7.38
CA ALA A 22 -6.24 -1.95 7.97
C ALA A 22 -6.63 -3.42 8.18
N GLU A 23 -6.45 -4.26 7.16
CA GLU A 23 -6.69 -5.72 7.25
C GLU A 23 -5.81 -6.36 8.33
N LEU A 24 -4.55 -5.93 8.45
CA LEU A 24 -3.65 -6.43 9.49
C LEU A 24 -4.09 -6.01 10.91
N ARG A 25 -4.63 -4.81 11.08
CA ARG A 25 -5.18 -4.36 12.37
C ARG A 25 -6.41 -5.17 12.74
N GLU A 26 -7.30 -5.40 11.79
CA GLU A 26 -8.49 -6.22 12.00
C GLU A 26 -8.12 -7.64 12.43
N LEU A 27 -7.24 -8.30 11.68
CA LEU A 27 -6.78 -9.66 12.02
C LEU A 27 -6.10 -9.74 13.40
N ARG A 28 -5.37 -8.69 13.80
CA ARG A 28 -4.76 -8.59 15.14
C ARG A 28 -5.82 -8.38 16.22
N PHE A 29 -6.84 -7.59 15.94
CA PHE A 29 -7.95 -7.34 16.84
C PHE A 29 -8.78 -8.62 17.06
N THR A 30 -9.17 -9.30 15.98
CA THR A 30 -9.86 -10.59 16.05
C THR A 30 -9.06 -11.62 16.86
N PHE A 31 -7.73 -11.67 16.66
CA PHE A 31 -6.88 -12.54 17.46
C PHE A 31 -6.89 -12.19 18.95
N GLY A 32 -6.87 -10.90 19.28
CA GLY A 32 -6.93 -10.43 20.66
C GLY A 32 -8.24 -10.83 21.35
N ILE A 33 -9.37 -10.76 20.64
CA ILE A 33 -10.70 -11.09 21.19
C ILE A 33 -10.95 -12.60 21.23
N ALA A 34 -10.74 -13.29 20.10
CA ALA A 34 -11.19 -14.67 19.93
C ALA A 34 -10.08 -15.70 20.15
N ARG A 35 -8.82 -15.28 20.32
CA ARG A 35 -7.62 -16.15 20.40
C ARG A 35 -7.45 -17.11 19.21
N SER A 36 -8.22 -16.91 18.14
CA SER A 36 -8.30 -17.76 16.96
C SER A 36 -8.30 -16.90 15.69
N LEU A 37 -7.57 -17.35 14.66
CA LEU A 37 -7.65 -16.79 13.31
C LEU A 37 -8.14 -17.86 12.35
N GLN A 38 -9.10 -17.49 11.50
CA GLN A 38 -9.52 -18.32 10.38
C GLN A 38 -8.41 -18.45 9.31
N LYS A 39 -7.56 -17.43 9.14
CA LYS A 39 -6.53 -17.39 8.08
C LYS A 39 -5.18 -16.86 8.60
N PRO A 40 -4.43 -17.63 9.40
CA PRO A 40 -3.15 -17.19 9.96
C PRO A 40 -2.09 -16.90 8.89
N ALA A 41 -2.10 -17.64 7.77
CA ALA A 41 -1.19 -17.43 6.64
C ALA A 41 -1.33 -16.03 6.01
N ARG A 42 -2.53 -15.43 6.09
CA ARG A 42 -2.82 -14.11 5.52
C ARG A 42 -2.03 -13.00 6.20
N VAL A 43 -1.81 -13.10 7.52
CA VAL A 43 -1.00 -12.13 8.28
C VAL A 43 0.43 -12.06 7.73
N GLY A 44 1.03 -13.21 7.41
CA GLY A 44 2.37 -13.28 6.82
C GLY A 44 2.42 -12.66 5.42
N GLN A 45 1.40 -12.89 4.59
CA GLN A 45 1.28 -12.30 3.26
C GLN A 45 1.14 -10.78 3.33
N LEU A 46 0.26 -10.27 4.21
CA LEU A 46 0.05 -8.83 4.40
C LEU A 46 1.31 -8.11 4.85
N LYS A 47 2.07 -8.68 5.80
CA LYS A 47 3.37 -8.13 6.21
C LYS A 47 4.35 -8.03 5.05
N LYS A 48 4.44 -9.08 4.22
CA LYS A 48 5.31 -9.09 3.03
C LYS A 48 4.87 -8.05 2.01
N ASN A 49 3.57 -7.88 1.79
CA ASN A 49 3.04 -6.89 0.86
C ASN A 49 3.33 -5.47 1.32
N VAL A 50 3.12 -5.17 2.62
CA VAL A 50 3.47 -3.86 3.20
C VAL A 50 4.96 -3.56 3.04
N ALA A 51 5.83 -4.55 3.33
CA ALA A 51 7.27 -4.39 3.16
C ALA A 51 7.65 -4.07 1.71
N ARG A 52 7.12 -4.82 0.73
CA ARG A 52 7.37 -4.61 -0.69
C ARG A 52 6.94 -3.22 -1.16
N ILE A 53 5.73 -2.79 -0.78
CA ILE A 53 5.22 -1.47 -1.18
C ILE A 53 6.11 -0.36 -0.60
N ASN A 54 6.50 -0.47 0.67
CA ASN A 54 7.41 0.50 1.30
C ASN A 54 8.78 0.53 0.61
N THR A 55 9.31 -0.63 0.20
CA THR A 55 10.57 -0.71 -0.53
C THR A 55 10.47 0.01 -1.87
N VAL A 56 9.42 -0.23 -2.66
CA VAL A 56 9.21 0.45 -3.95
C VAL A 56 9.07 1.96 -3.77
N LEU A 57 8.29 2.41 -2.77
CA LEU A 57 8.17 3.84 -2.46
C LEU A 57 9.53 4.44 -2.08
N ARG A 58 10.34 3.72 -1.30
CA ARG A 58 11.67 4.18 -0.89
C ARG A 58 12.67 4.20 -2.05
N GLU A 59 12.63 3.22 -2.94
CA GLU A 59 13.46 3.18 -4.15
C GLU A 59 13.14 4.36 -5.08
N ARG A 60 11.86 4.75 -5.17
CA ARG A 60 11.41 5.95 -5.90
C ARG A 60 11.93 7.23 -5.25
N GLU A 61 11.87 7.34 -3.92
CA GLU A 61 12.45 8.49 -3.18
C GLU A 61 13.96 8.64 -3.41
N LEU A 62 14.69 7.52 -3.50
CA LEU A 62 16.13 7.49 -3.69
C LEU A 62 16.57 7.63 -5.16
N GLY A 63 15.62 7.77 -6.10
CA GLY A 63 15.91 7.88 -7.53
C GLY A 63 16.48 6.59 -8.17
N LEU A 64 16.40 5.46 -7.46
CA LEU A 64 16.87 4.15 -7.95
C LEU A 64 15.85 3.48 -8.88
N ALA A 65 14.60 3.92 -8.85
CA ALA A 65 13.53 3.50 -9.75
C ALA A 65 13.06 4.68 -10.61
N THR A 66 13.26 4.61 -11.92
CA THR A 66 12.79 5.63 -12.87
C THR A 66 11.26 5.67 -12.88
N GLN A 67 10.68 6.81 -12.48
CA GLN A 67 9.26 7.06 -12.66
C GLN A 67 8.95 7.10 -14.17
N LYS A 68 8.05 6.23 -14.64
CA LYS A 68 7.32 6.54 -15.88
C LYS A 68 6.21 7.51 -15.51
N GLU A 69 6.42 8.77 -15.86
CA GLU A 69 5.44 9.83 -15.71
C GLU A 69 4.14 9.46 -16.42
N ALA A 70 3.02 9.49 -15.68
CA ALA A 70 1.68 9.48 -16.26
C ALA A 70 0.73 10.36 -15.42
N THR A 71 0.67 11.63 -15.84
CA THR A 71 -0.51 12.50 -15.95
C THR A 71 -1.29 12.97 -14.71
N SER A 72 -1.07 14.26 -14.39
CA SER A 72 -2.07 15.33 -14.16
C SER A 72 -3.33 15.06 -13.30
N LYS A 73 -3.44 15.80 -12.20
CA LYS A 73 -4.60 16.69 -11.94
C LYS A 73 -4.29 17.70 -10.84
N GLY A 74 -4.12 18.95 -11.27
CA GLY A 74 -4.17 20.10 -10.36
C GLY A 74 -5.55 20.20 -9.73
N LYS A 75 -5.62 20.22 -8.40
CA LYS A 75 -6.75 20.82 -7.69
C LYS A 75 -6.59 22.33 -7.74
N GLY A 76 -6.95 22.92 -8.89
CA GLY A 76 -7.35 24.32 -8.96
C GLY A 76 -8.59 24.48 -8.09
N LYS A 77 -8.42 25.06 -6.90
CA LYS A 77 -9.52 25.45 -6.01
C LYS A 77 -10.30 26.53 -6.76
N SER A 78 -11.42 26.14 -7.37
CA SER A 78 -12.32 27.05 -8.07
C SER A 78 -12.76 28.14 -7.11
N ARG A 79 -12.38 29.39 -7.42
CA ARG A 79 -13.08 30.58 -6.91
C ARG A 79 -14.56 30.42 -7.23
N LYS A 80 -15.43 30.47 -6.23
CA LYS A 80 -16.82 30.86 -6.45
C LYS A 80 -17.14 31.99 -5.48
N LYS A 81 -17.66 33.03 -6.11
CA LYS A 81 -17.97 34.39 -5.68
C LYS A 81 -18.99 34.41 -4.54
#